data_AF-A0A7V9FD91-F1
#
_entry.id   AF-A0A7V9FD91-F1
#
_cell.length_a   1.000
_cell.length_b   1.000
_cell.length_c   1.000
_cell.angle_alpha   90.00
_cell.angle_beta   90.00
_cell.angle_gamma   90.00
#
_symmetry.space_group_name_H-M   'P 1'
#
loop_
_entity.id
_entity.type
_entity.pdbx_description
1 polymer ?
#
loop_
_entity_poly.entity_id
_entity_poly.type
_entity_poly.pdbx_seq_one_letter_code
_entity_poly.pdbx_strand_id
1 'polypeptide(L)'
;MQGTLSEFTLAELLQLFALAERTGTITVQRAGWSTAVFLESGKVVGIGNESFNVYREIMACELLPARSGVGLDSVKPSPSSPGLSFIVKNVIEPERWDLFVQRCLEQEIYPLLTLEHGSFDVRVERNPPCPLTVSVPVQQLVLDGSRWEAEMTEYRLDGYDTTTLWSRSPRPDPIINMSSIDWLIWAILKEQLSIGDVARRLCIPDLDATAAVRRLQAYGLLSAAG
;
A
#
# COMPACT_ATOMS: atom_id res chain seq x y z
N MET A 1 -9.11 -19.98 -14.71
CA MET A 1 -8.26 -19.77 -15.92
C MET A 1 -6.88 -19.42 -15.43
N GLN A 2 -5.85 -20.07 -15.96
CA GLN A 2 -4.46 -19.80 -15.60
C GLN A 2 -3.71 -19.28 -16.81
N GLY A 3 -2.74 -18.40 -16.61
CA GLY A 3 -1.95 -17.81 -17.68
C GLY A 3 -0.75 -17.03 -17.16
N THR A 4 -0.08 -16.33 -18.07
CA THR A 4 1.11 -15.53 -17.76
C THR A 4 0.82 -14.04 -17.92
N LEU A 5 1.47 -13.22 -17.09
CA LEU A 5 1.29 -11.76 -17.15
C LEU A 5 1.89 -11.12 -18.41
N SER A 6 2.79 -11.82 -19.08
CA SER A 6 3.34 -11.41 -20.39
C SER A 6 2.31 -11.51 -21.52
N GLU A 7 1.27 -12.33 -21.36
CA GLU A 7 0.19 -12.47 -22.35
C GLU A 7 -1.01 -11.58 -22.01
N PHE A 8 -1.33 -11.45 -20.71
CA PHE A 8 -2.42 -10.62 -20.20
C PHE A 8 -2.00 -9.98 -18.88
N THR A 9 -1.89 -8.65 -18.89
CA THR A 9 -1.59 -7.86 -17.69
C THR A 9 -2.75 -7.91 -16.69
N LEU A 10 -2.47 -7.61 -15.41
CA LEU A 10 -3.54 -7.49 -14.42
C LEU A 10 -4.55 -6.41 -14.81
N ALA A 11 -4.10 -5.26 -15.34
CA ALA A 11 -5.00 -4.19 -15.76
C ALA A 11 -6.01 -4.65 -16.81
N GLU A 12 -5.56 -5.41 -17.82
CA GLU A 12 -6.43 -5.99 -18.86
C GLU A 12 -7.41 -7.01 -18.28
N LEU A 13 -6.95 -7.89 -17.37
CA LEU A 13 -7.82 -8.87 -16.72
C LEU A 13 -8.91 -8.18 -15.88
N LEU A 14 -8.55 -7.14 -15.13
CA LEU A 14 -9.53 -6.36 -14.35
C LEU A 14 -10.56 -5.70 -15.27
N GLN A 15 -10.12 -5.08 -16.36
CA GLN A 15 -11.02 -4.44 -17.33
C GLN A 15 -11.96 -5.46 -17.99
N LEU A 16 -11.45 -6.64 -18.36
CA LEU A 16 -12.28 -7.72 -18.92
C LEU A 16 -13.39 -8.14 -17.94
N PHE A 17 -13.05 -8.30 -16.66
CA PHE A 17 -14.02 -8.64 -15.61
C PHE A 17 -15.06 -7.54 -15.42
N ALA A 18 -14.62 -6.28 -15.42
CA ALA A 18 -15.51 -5.13 -15.27
C ALA A 18 -16.49 -5.00 -16.44
N LEU A 19 -16.02 -5.18 -17.67
CA LEU A 19 -16.84 -5.14 -18.89
C LEU A 19 -17.87 -6.28 -18.93
N ALA A 20 -17.49 -7.46 -18.43
CA ALA A 20 -18.37 -8.61 -18.37
C ALA A 20 -19.27 -8.65 -17.11
N GLU A 21 -19.19 -7.62 -16.26
CA GLU A 21 -19.86 -7.52 -14.95
C GLU A 21 -19.68 -8.79 -14.09
N ARG A 22 -18.50 -9.42 -14.17
CA ARG A 22 -18.24 -10.68 -13.48
C ARG A 22 -17.74 -10.48 -12.07
N THR A 23 -18.21 -11.35 -11.18
CA THR A 23 -17.65 -11.54 -9.84
C THR A 23 -16.58 -12.62 -9.87
N GLY A 24 -15.48 -12.40 -9.18
CA GLY A 24 -14.42 -13.40 -9.11
C GLY A 24 -13.19 -12.95 -8.33
N THR A 25 -12.19 -13.81 -8.32
CA THR A 25 -10.88 -13.57 -7.72
C THR A 25 -9.82 -13.71 -8.79
N ILE A 26 -8.91 -12.73 -8.88
CA ILE A 26 -7.70 -12.80 -9.68
C ILE A 26 -6.52 -12.90 -8.72
N THR A 27 -5.82 -14.02 -8.72
CA THR A 27 -4.59 -14.20 -7.94
C THR A 27 -3.40 -13.99 -8.86
N VAL A 28 -2.47 -13.13 -8.46
CA VAL A 28 -1.23 -12.84 -9.19
C VAL A 28 -0.05 -13.39 -8.38
N GLN A 29 0.91 -14.03 -9.05
CA GLN A 29 2.11 -14.62 -8.44
C GLN A 29 3.39 -14.20 -9.18
N ARG A 30 4.41 -13.78 -8.42
CA ARG A 30 5.75 -13.44 -8.93
C ARG A 30 6.80 -13.62 -7.84
N ALA A 31 7.87 -14.38 -8.11
CA ALA A 31 9.11 -14.41 -7.31
C ALA A 31 8.95 -14.27 -5.78
N GLY A 32 8.15 -15.15 -5.14
CA GLY A 32 7.92 -15.15 -3.69
C GLY A 32 6.83 -14.20 -3.19
N TRP A 33 6.23 -13.44 -4.10
CA TRP A 33 5.13 -12.52 -3.86
C TRP A 33 3.85 -13.05 -4.52
N SER A 34 2.74 -12.96 -3.80
CA SER A 34 1.42 -13.40 -4.27
C SER A 34 0.35 -12.51 -3.68
N THR A 35 -0.56 -11.98 -4.50
CA THR A 35 -1.74 -11.25 -3.99
C THR A 35 -3.00 -11.74 -4.70
N ALA A 36 -4.16 -11.54 -4.08
CA ALA A 36 -5.43 -11.72 -4.75
C ALA A 36 -6.22 -10.40 -4.77
N VAL A 37 -6.95 -10.21 -5.86
CA VAL A 37 -7.88 -9.10 -6.08
C VAL A 37 -9.28 -9.68 -6.21
N PHE A 38 -10.20 -9.20 -5.39
CA PHE A 38 -11.59 -9.64 -5.34
C PHE A 38 -12.46 -8.65 -6.10
N LEU A 39 -13.22 -9.14 -7.07
CA LEU A 39 -14.05 -8.35 -7.96
C LEU A 39 -15.54 -8.67 -7.76
N GLU A 40 -16.35 -7.61 -7.77
CA GLU A 40 -17.80 -7.70 -7.74
C GLU A 40 -18.39 -6.51 -8.51
N SER A 41 -19.23 -6.79 -9.51
CA SER A 41 -19.99 -5.78 -10.26
C SER A 41 -19.14 -4.58 -10.76
N GLY A 42 -17.99 -4.86 -11.38
CA GLY A 42 -17.10 -3.83 -11.93
C GLY A 42 -16.27 -3.06 -10.90
N LYS A 43 -16.27 -3.51 -9.63
CA LYS A 43 -15.46 -2.92 -8.56
C LYS A 43 -14.49 -3.95 -8.00
N VAL A 44 -13.35 -3.47 -7.53
CA VAL A 44 -12.54 -4.21 -6.58
C VAL A 44 -13.13 -4.03 -5.19
N VAL A 45 -13.51 -5.14 -4.58
CA VAL A 45 -14.15 -5.20 -3.25
C VAL A 45 -13.20 -5.71 -2.15
N GLY A 46 -12.06 -6.24 -2.55
CA GLY A 46 -11.04 -6.65 -1.61
C GLY A 46 -9.69 -6.90 -2.25
N ILE A 47 -8.66 -6.89 -1.41
CA ILE A 47 -7.28 -7.18 -1.78
C ILE A 47 -6.58 -8.03 -0.71
N GLY A 48 -5.50 -8.70 -1.11
CA GLY A 48 -4.62 -9.46 -0.23
C GLY A 48 -4.63 -10.97 -0.53
N ASN A 49 -3.75 -11.70 0.14
CA ASN A 49 -3.62 -13.15 0.04
C ASN A 49 -4.01 -13.83 1.38
N GLU A 50 -3.84 -15.16 1.47
CA GLU A 50 -4.12 -15.91 2.71
C GLU A 50 -3.19 -15.53 3.88
N SER A 51 -2.01 -14.94 3.63
CA SER A 51 -1.10 -14.48 4.67
C SER A 51 -1.32 -13.02 5.09
N PHE A 52 -2.12 -12.26 4.34
CA PHE A 52 -2.40 -10.86 4.62
C PHE A 52 -3.27 -10.76 5.87
N ASN A 53 -2.76 -10.05 6.86
CA ASN A 53 -3.42 -9.87 8.13
C ASN A 53 -3.48 -8.38 8.48
N VAL A 54 -4.66 -7.79 8.30
CA VAL A 54 -4.92 -6.37 8.58
C VAL A 54 -4.46 -5.97 9.98
N TYR A 55 -4.67 -6.82 10.99
CA TYR A 55 -4.25 -6.54 12.36
C TYR A 55 -2.72 -6.42 12.47
N ARG A 56 -1.99 -7.36 11.87
CA ARG A 56 -0.53 -7.32 11.84
C ARG A 56 0.00 -6.10 11.10
N GLU A 57 -0.62 -5.76 9.96
CA GLU A 57 -0.25 -4.58 9.17
C GLU A 57 -0.47 -3.27 9.95
N ILE A 58 -1.62 -3.12 10.62
CA ILE A 58 -1.90 -1.96 11.49
C ILE A 58 -0.89 -1.88 12.64
N MET A 59 -0.52 -3.01 13.25
CA MET A 59 0.47 -3.04 14.33
C MET A 59 1.86 -2.60 13.85
N ALA A 60 2.23 -2.95 12.61
CA ALA A 60 3.49 -2.53 12.00
C ALA A 60 3.54 -1.03 11.69
N CYS A 61 2.38 -0.38 11.57
CA CYS A 61 2.27 1.02 11.20
C CYS A 61 2.61 2.03 12.31
N GLU A 62 3.00 1.59 13.52
CA GLU A 62 3.28 2.44 14.71
C GLU A 62 2.28 3.59 14.97
N LEU A 63 1.10 3.54 14.34
CA LEU A 63 0.12 4.62 14.25
C LEU A 63 -0.59 4.86 15.58
N LEU A 64 -0.45 3.93 16.51
CA LEU A 64 -1.17 3.90 17.74
C LEU A 64 -0.20 4.17 18.89
N PRO A 65 -0.54 5.10 19.80
CA PRO A 65 0.19 5.22 21.07
C PRO A 65 0.33 3.84 21.73
N ALA A 66 1.47 3.52 22.33
CA ALA A 66 1.74 2.21 22.95
C ALA A 66 0.63 1.72 23.92
N ARG A 67 -0.12 2.66 24.51
CA ARG A 67 -1.30 2.41 25.36
C ARG A 67 -2.55 1.88 24.62
N SER A 68 -2.58 1.91 23.29
CA SER A 68 -3.72 1.47 22.46
C SER A 68 -3.59 0.01 21.99
N GLY A 69 -2.40 -0.59 22.12
CA GLY A 69 -2.19 -2.02 21.85
C GLY A 69 -3.07 -2.93 22.72
N VAL A 70 -3.36 -2.51 23.96
CA VAL A 70 -4.25 -3.23 24.89
C VAL A 70 -5.71 -3.24 24.40
N GLY A 71 -6.13 -2.20 23.68
CA GLY A 71 -7.45 -2.15 23.05
C GLY A 71 -7.53 -3.07 21.83
N LEU A 72 -6.47 -3.12 21.04
CA LEU A 72 -6.36 -3.89 19.80
C LEU A 72 -6.47 -5.41 20.00
N ASP A 73 -5.81 -5.98 21.01
CA ASP A 73 -5.92 -7.41 21.33
C ASP A 73 -7.36 -7.82 21.74
N SER A 74 -8.14 -6.86 22.26
CA SER A 74 -9.56 -7.05 22.61
C SER A 74 -10.50 -6.88 21.40
N VAL A 75 -10.04 -6.24 20.33
CA VAL A 75 -10.74 -6.11 19.06
C VAL A 75 -10.45 -7.35 18.22
N LYS A 76 -11.03 -8.50 18.60
CA LYS A 76 -11.10 -9.65 17.69
C LYS A 76 -11.75 -9.16 16.37
N PRO A 77 -11.01 -9.08 15.26
CA PRO A 77 -11.57 -8.54 14.02
C PRO A 77 -12.65 -9.49 13.52
N SER A 78 -13.74 -8.95 12.99
CA SER A 78 -14.72 -9.81 12.31
C SER A 78 -14.06 -10.44 11.08
N PRO A 79 -14.16 -11.76 10.86
CA PRO A 79 -13.60 -12.40 9.67
C PRO A 79 -14.16 -11.84 8.35
N SER A 80 -15.38 -11.29 8.39
CA SER A 80 -16.06 -10.73 7.21
C SER A 80 -15.71 -9.28 6.91
N SER A 81 -15.13 -8.55 7.87
CA SER A 81 -14.82 -7.12 7.73
C SER A 81 -13.82 -6.67 8.81
N PRO A 82 -12.57 -7.16 8.76
CA PRO A 82 -11.60 -6.89 9.80
C PRO A 82 -11.36 -5.38 10.02
N GLY A 83 -11.34 -4.59 8.94
CA GLY A 83 -11.18 -3.13 8.99
C GLY A 83 -12.30 -2.37 9.73
N LEU A 84 -13.57 -2.68 9.45
CA LEU A 84 -14.73 -2.00 10.05
C LEU A 84 -14.74 -2.13 11.58
N SER A 85 -14.23 -3.23 12.11
CA SER A 85 -14.19 -3.45 13.56
C SER A 85 -13.26 -2.47 14.30
N PHE A 86 -12.20 -1.97 13.63
CA PHE A 86 -11.29 -0.98 14.21
C PHE A 86 -11.89 0.43 14.19
N ILE A 87 -12.58 0.79 13.10
CA ILE A 87 -13.24 2.09 12.96
C ILE A 87 -14.42 2.20 13.93
N VAL A 88 -15.32 1.22 13.95
CA VAL A 88 -16.53 1.22 14.81
C VAL A 88 -16.18 1.30 16.30
N LYS A 89 -15.03 0.75 16.70
CA LYS A 89 -14.55 0.80 18.09
C LYS A 89 -13.71 2.04 18.40
N ASN A 90 -13.63 3.02 17.48
CA ASN A 90 -12.81 4.22 17.59
C ASN A 90 -11.33 3.92 17.91
N VAL A 91 -10.82 2.80 17.40
CA VAL A 91 -9.39 2.44 17.54
C VAL A 91 -8.56 3.17 16.49
N ILE A 92 -9.13 3.39 15.30
CA ILE A 92 -8.49 4.09 14.19
C ILE A 92 -9.45 5.15 13.66
N GLU A 93 -8.96 6.37 13.48
CA GLU A 93 -9.69 7.47 12.84
C GLU A 93 -9.95 7.14 11.36
N PRO A 94 -11.13 7.49 10.81
CA PRO A 94 -11.47 7.20 9.41
C PRO A 94 -10.41 7.69 8.41
N GLU A 95 -9.88 8.89 8.61
CA GLU A 95 -8.87 9.48 7.72
C GLU A 95 -7.58 8.66 7.71
N ARG A 96 -7.19 8.07 8.85
CA ARG A 96 -6.03 7.19 8.94
C ARG A 96 -6.29 5.84 8.29
N TRP A 97 -7.53 5.36 8.33
CA TRP A 97 -7.92 4.15 7.62
C TRP A 97 -7.81 4.35 6.11
N ASP A 98 -8.24 5.50 5.59
CA ASP A 98 -8.12 5.80 4.16
C ASP A 98 -6.66 5.85 3.73
N LEU A 99 -5.77 6.48 4.51
CA LEU A 99 -4.32 6.47 4.27
C LEU A 99 -3.74 5.05 4.32
N PHE A 100 -4.20 4.22 5.26
CA PHE A 100 -3.80 2.81 5.34
C PHE A 100 -4.19 2.03 4.08
N VAL A 101 -5.43 2.17 3.63
CA VAL A 101 -5.92 1.51 2.41
C VAL A 101 -5.15 2.00 1.19
N GLN A 102 -4.95 3.31 1.06
CA GLN A 102 -4.18 3.89 -0.05
C GLN A 102 -2.76 3.33 -0.09
N ARG A 103 -2.05 3.30 1.05
CA ARG A 103 -0.72 2.68 1.15
C ARG A 103 -0.76 1.22 0.73
N CYS A 104 -1.75 0.44 1.17
CA CYS A 104 -1.87 -0.96 0.74
C CYS A 104 -2.08 -1.09 -0.77
N LEU A 105 -2.84 -0.20 -1.41
CA LEU A 105 -2.99 -0.20 -2.87
C LEU A 105 -1.65 0.11 -3.57
N GLU A 106 -0.91 1.10 -3.08
CA GLU A 106 0.39 1.49 -3.63
C GLU A 106 1.47 0.40 -3.49
N GLN A 107 1.46 -0.35 -2.38
CA GLN A 107 2.46 -1.39 -2.13
C GLN A 107 2.09 -2.74 -2.75
N GLU A 108 0.80 -3.10 -2.77
CA GLU A 108 0.37 -4.47 -3.11
C GLU A 108 -0.33 -4.58 -4.47
N ILE A 109 -0.86 -3.49 -5.03
CA ILE A 109 -1.75 -3.55 -6.20
C ILE A 109 -1.19 -2.77 -7.39
N TYR A 110 -0.86 -1.49 -7.20
CA TYR A 110 -0.40 -0.65 -8.30
C TYR A 110 0.85 -1.20 -9.01
N PRO A 111 1.88 -1.73 -8.30
CA PRO A 111 3.05 -2.33 -8.95
C PRO A 111 2.74 -3.54 -9.83
N LEU A 112 1.56 -4.15 -9.68
CA LEU A 112 1.14 -5.27 -10.50
C LEU A 112 0.43 -4.91 -11.78
N LEU A 113 -0.15 -3.70 -11.84
CA LEU A 113 -0.93 -3.28 -13.00
C LEU A 113 -0.07 -3.24 -14.27
N THR A 114 1.23 -2.98 -14.10
CA THR A 114 2.25 -2.89 -15.17
C THR A 114 3.21 -4.07 -15.18
N LEU A 115 2.95 -5.11 -14.38
CA LEU A 115 3.87 -6.22 -14.24
C LEU A 115 3.86 -7.12 -15.49
N GLU A 116 5.00 -7.22 -16.17
CA GLU A 116 5.15 -8.02 -17.40
C GLU A 116 5.53 -9.50 -17.13
N HIS A 117 5.94 -9.83 -15.91
CA HIS A 117 6.46 -11.15 -15.57
C HIS A 117 5.76 -11.73 -14.33
N GLY A 118 5.27 -12.95 -14.47
CA GLY A 118 4.55 -13.66 -13.42
C GLY A 118 3.44 -14.53 -14.01
N SER A 119 2.66 -15.14 -13.12
CA SER A 119 1.48 -15.92 -13.49
C SER A 119 0.24 -15.40 -12.80
N PHE A 120 -0.93 -15.74 -13.36
CA PHE A 120 -2.21 -15.46 -12.74
C PHE A 120 -3.10 -16.70 -12.68
N ASP A 121 -3.98 -16.74 -11.68
CA ASP A 121 -5.10 -17.69 -11.57
C ASP A 121 -6.41 -16.92 -11.36
N VAL A 122 -7.36 -17.11 -12.26
CA VAL A 122 -8.68 -16.48 -12.25
C VAL A 122 -9.73 -17.50 -11.84
N ARG A 123 -10.52 -17.15 -10.81
CA ARG A 123 -11.65 -17.93 -10.32
C ARG A 123 -12.93 -17.11 -10.37
N VAL A 124 -13.88 -17.52 -11.20
CA VAL A 124 -15.19 -16.87 -11.33
C VAL A 124 -16.11 -17.34 -10.20
N GLU A 125 -17.02 -16.48 -9.76
CA GLU A 125 -18.08 -16.79 -8.78
C GLU A 125 -17.59 -17.24 -7.38
N ARG A 126 -16.30 -17.01 -7.07
CA ARG A 126 -15.75 -17.25 -5.73
C ARG A 126 -15.54 -15.92 -5.02
N ASN A 127 -16.17 -15.75 -3.87
CA ASN A 127 -16.02 -14.59 -3.00
C ASN A 127 -15.57 -15.07 -1.60
N PRO A 128 -14.31 -15.52 -1.44
CA PRO A 128 -13.81 -15.88 -0.11
C PRO A 128 -13.72 -14.59 0.75
N PRO A 129 -13.64 -14.71 2.08
CA PRO A 129 -13.47 -13.55 2.94
C PRO A 129 -12.25 -12.73 2.48
N CYS A 130 -12.50 -11.46 2.16
CA CYS A 130 -11.47 -10.54 1.68
C CYS A 130 -10.56 -10.16 2.85
N PRO A 131 -9.24 -10.36 2.75
CA PRO A 131 -8.30 -9.99 3.81
C PRO A 131 -8.39 -8.50 4.16
N LEU A 132 -8.41 -7.64 3.15
CA LEU A 132 -8.70 -6.21 3.28
C LEU A 132 -9.87 -5.84 2.36
N THR A 133 -10.95 -5.32 2.93
CA THR A 133 -12.11 -4.83 2.16
C THR A 133 -11.83 -3.44 1.62
N VAL A 134 -12.11 -3.23 0.34
CA VAL A 134 -12.04 -1.94 -0.34
C VAL A 134 -13.30 -1.74 -1.18
N SER A 135 -13.51 -0.56 -1.75
CA SER A 135 -14.58 -0.35 -2.74
C SER A 135 -14.13 0.64 -3.79
N VAL A 136 -13.41 0.13 -4.80
CA VAL A 136 -12.80 0.97 -5.84
C VAL A 136 -13.30 0.51 -7.21
N PRO A 137 -13.92 1.38 -8.03
CA PRO A 137 -14.23 1.05 -9.41
C PRO A 137 -12.98 0.61 -10.17
N VAL A 138 -13.06 -0.44 -10.97
CA VAL A 138 -11.90 -0.97 -11.71
C VAL A 138 -11.25 0.10 -12.58
N GLN A 139 -12.05 0.92 -13.26
CA GLN A 139 -11.54 1.99 -14.13
C GLN A 139 -10.75 3.03 -13.32
N GLN A 140 -11.24 3.37 -12.13
CA GLN A 140 -10.57 4.30 -11.22
C GLN A 140 -9.26 3.70 -10.71
N LEU A 141 -9.27 2.44 -10.29
CA LEU A 141 -8.08 1.74 -9.81
C LEU A 141 -6.96 1.71 -10.86
N VAL A 142 -7.29 1.39 -12.11
CA VAL A 142 -6.32 1.33 -13.21
C VAL A 142 -5.79 2.73 -13.54
N LEU A 143 -6.65 3.75 -13.53
CA LEU A 143 -6.26 5.13 -13.77
C LEU A 143 -5.30 5.63 -12.67
N ASP A 144 -5.66 5.43 -11.41
CA ASP A 144 -4.86 5.89 -10.27
C ASP A 144 -3.52 5.15 -10.21
N GLY A 145 -3.52 3.84 -10.44
CA GLY A 145 -2.28 3.06 -10.50
C GLY A 145 -1.37 3.43 -11.68
N SER A 146 -1.94 3.82 -12.82
CA SER A 146 -1.14 4.32 -13.96
C SER A 146 -0.48 5.67 -13.65
N ARG A 147 -1.20 6.57 -12.96
CA ARG A 147 -0.65 7.85 -12.49
C ARG A 147 0.45 7.62 -11.46
N TRP A 148 0.18 6.75 -10.50
CA TRP A 148 1.15 6.36 -9.48
C TRP A 148 2.44 5.81 -10.09
N GLU A 149 2.36 4.90 -11.08
CA GLU A 149 3.56 4.34 -11.71
C GLU A 149 4.35 5.40 -12.49
N ALA A 150 3.65 6.33 -13.15
CA ALA A 150 4.32 7.44 -13.85
C ALA A 150 5.10 8.33 -12.88
N GLU A 151 4.48 8.72 -11.76
CA GLU A 151 5.13 9.54 -10.72
C GLU A 151 6.27 8.78 -10.03
N MET A 152 6.05 7.53 -9.65
CA MET A 152 7.09 6.69 -9.03
C MET A 152 8.26 6.42 -9.98
N THR A 153 8.01 6.31 -11.28
CA THR A 153 9.07 6.18 -12.28
C THR A 153 9.93 7.43 -12.36
N GLU A 154 9.32 8.63 -12.33
CA GLU A 154 10.07 9.89 -12.25
C GLU A 154 10.95 9.94 -11.00
N TYR A 155 10.38 9.62 -9.83
CA TYR A 155 11.15 9.56 -8.58
C TYR A 155 12.29 8.55 -8.63
N ARG A 156 12.06 7.37 -9.21
CA ARG A 156 13.08 6.32 -9.35
C ARG A 156 14.24 6.76 -10.23
N LEU A 157 13.95 7.45 -11.34
CA LEU A 157 14.97 8.02 -12.23
C LEU A 157 15.82 9.09 -11.52
N ASP A 158 15.22 9.82 -10.59
CA ASP A 158 15.89 10.80 -9.73
C ASP A 158 16.61 10.15 -8.51
N GLY A 159 16.59 8.82 -8.37
CA GLY A 159 17.29 8.07 -7.31
C GLY A 159 16.47 7.79 -6.04
N TYR A 160 15.16 8.06 -6.04
CA TYR A 160 14.26 7.87 -4.90
C TYR A 160 13.45 6.57 -4.99
N ASP A 161 14.11 5.44 -5.31
CA ASP A 161 13.43 4.15 -5.28
C ASP A 161 12.97 3.79 -3.85
N THR A 162 11.82 3.13 -3.75
CA THR A 162 11.23 2.73 -2.45
C THR A 162 12.15 1.85 -1.59
N THR A 163 13.08 1.14 -2.23
CA THR A 163 14.03 0.23 -1.58
C THR A 163 15.34 0.90 -1.17
N THR A 164 15.63 2.10 -1.69
CA THR A 164 16.83 2.86 -1.32
C THR A 164 16.79 3.20 0.17
N LEU A 165 17.89 2.94 0.86
CA LEU A 165 18.01 3.21 2.30
C LEU A 165 18.40 4.67 2.54
N TRP A 166 17.71 5.32 3.46
CA TRP A 166 17.92 6.72 3.85
C TRP A 166 18.25 6.83 5.33
N SER A 167 18.98 7.88 5.69
CA SER A 167 19.26 8.25 7.07
C SER A 167 19.38 9.76 7.21
N ARG A 168 19.29 10.27 8.44
CA ARG A 168 19.57 11.67 8.72
C ARG A 168 21.00 12.04 8.35
N SER A 169 21.12 13.19 7.70
CA SER A 169 22.42 13.83 7.56
C SER A 169 22.92 14.32 8.92
N PRO A 170 24.23 14.23 9.20
CA PRO A 170 24.78 14.53 10.52
C PRO A 170 24.68 16.01 10.95
N ARG A 171 24.39 16.93 10.02
CA ARG A 171 24.27 18.37 10.25
C ARG A 171 23.35 18.97 9.18
N PRO A 172 22.03 19.02 9.43
CA PRO A 172 21.46 20.23 10.03
C PRO A 172 20.39 19.97 11.12
N ASP A 173 20.18 20.96 11.99
CA ASP A 173 18.99 21.05 12.84
C ASP A 173 17.73 21.22 11.95
N PRO A 174 16.58 20.67 12.38
CA PRO A 174 15.35 20.70 11.59
C PRO A 174 14.85 22.14 11.35
N ILE A 175 14.33 22.39 10.16
CA ILE A 175 13.80 23.70 9.74
C ILE A 175 12.50 23.98 10.54
N ILE A 176 12.38 25.20 11.09
CA ILE A 176 11.26 25.61 11.98
C ILE A 176 9.88 25.47 11.30
N ASN A 177 9.81 25.43 9.96
CA ASN A 177 8.57 25.40 9.17
C ASN A 177 8.35 24.08 8.38
N MET A 178 8.83 22.95 8.88
CA MET A 178 8.56 21.65 8.26
C MET A 178 7.08 21.24 8.43
N SER A 179 6.52 20.57 7.43
CA SER A 179 5.20 19.96 7.57
C SER A 179 5.22 18.83 8.60
N SER A 180 4.04 18.43 9.08
CA SER A 180 3.92 17.31 10.04
C SER A 180 4.52 16.01 9.49
N ILE A 181 4.31 15.72 8.19
CA ILE A 181 4.84 14.53 7.53
C ILE A 181 6.38 14.60 7.44
N ASP A 182 6.93 15.74 7.02
CA ASP A 182 8.38 15.90 6.92
C ASP A 182 9.05 15.74 8.31
N TRP A 183 8.41 16.26 9.36
CA TRP A 183 8.86 16.09 10.75
C TRP A 183 8.88 14.62 11.19
N LEU A 184 7.82 13.86 10.89
CA LEU A 184 7.72 12.45 11.26
C LEU A 184 8.74 11.59 10.51
N ILE A 185 8.91 11.83 9.21
CA ILE A 185 9.90 11.12 8.39
C ILE A 185 11.31 11.45 8.87
N TRP A 186 11.61 12.73 9.12
CA TRP A 186 12.88 13.10 9.72
C TRP A 186 13.04 12.44 11.11
N ALA A 187 12.00 12.41 11.96
CA ALA A 187 12.01 11.78 13.28
C ALA A 187 12.44 10.31 13.25
N ILE A 188 11.92 9.53 12.30
CA ILE A 188 12.08 8.07 12.24
C ILE A 188 13.40 7.66 11.56
N LEU A 189 13.90 8.46 10.62
CA LEU A 189 15.17 8.23 9.92
C LEU A 189 16.43 8.50 10.77
N LYS A 190 16.30 8.48 12.11
CA LYS A 190 17.45 8.29 13.02
C LYS A 190 18.11 6.93 12.79
N GLU A 191 17.30 5.95 12.43
CA GLU A 191 17.71 4.64 11.94
C GLU A 191 17.72 4.66 10.41
N GLN A 192 18.53 3.80 9.81
CA GLN A 192 18.58 3.66 8.35
C GLN A 192 17.38 2.83 7.87
N LEU A 193 16.50 3.41 7.08
CA LEU A 193 15.26 2.76 6.60
C LEU A 193 15.04 3.03 5.11
N SER A 194 14.35 2.11 4.43
CA SER A 194 13.89 2.34 3.06
C SER A 194 12.67 3.27 3.04
N ILE A 195 12.38 3.92 1.91
CA ILE A 195 11.18 4.78 1.81
C ILE A 195 9.91 3.93 2.02
N GLY A 196 9.86 2.72 1.48
CA GLY A 196 8.73 1.81 1.67
C GLY A 196 8.53 1.40 3.14
N ASP A 197 9.62 1.23 3.90
CA ASP A 197 9.54 0.95 5.34
C ASP A 197 9.11 2.19 6.14
N VAL A 198 9.56 3.38 5.75
CA VAL A 198 9.09 4.66 6.33
C VAL A 198 7.59 4.83 6.09
N ALA A 199 7.13 4.64 4.85
CA ALA A 199 5.73 4.71 4.47
C ALA A 199 4.87 3.71 5.27
N ARG A 200 5.35 2.46 5.38
CA ARG A 200 4.71 1.42 6.22
C ARG A 200 4.64 1.85 7.69
N ARG A 201 5.75 2.27 8.29
CA ARG A 201 5.87 2.59 9.71
C ARG A 201 5.16 3.89 10.11
N LEU A 202 4.90 4.80 9.18
CA LEU A 202 4.11 6.01 9.42
C LEU A 202 2.66 5.91 8.90
N CYS A 203 2.34 4.81 8.21
CA CYS A 203 1.07 4.59 7.51
C CYS A 203 0.67 5.76 6.60
N ILE A 204 1.60 6.13 5.74
CA ILE A 204 1.38 7.10 4.68
C ILE A 204 1.60 6.42 3.33
N PRO A 205 1.00 6.93 2.25
CA PRO A 205 1.28 6.50 0.89
C PRO A 205 2.77 6.57 0.54
N ASP A 206 3.23 5.69 -0.35
CA ASP A 206 4.62 5.64 -0.82
C ASP A 206 4.95 6.91 -1.60
N LEU A 207 4.01 7.44 -2.40
CA LEU A 207 4.21 8.73 -3.09
C LEU A 207 4.46 9.88 -2.13
N ASP A 208 3.66 9.98 -1.06
CA ASP A 208 3.79 11.02 -0.05
C ASP A 208 5.12 10.93 0.69
N ALA A 209 5.51 9.70 1.07
CA ALA A 209 6.80 9.43 1.70
C ALA A 209 7.95 9.80 0.77
N THR A 210 7.89 9.41 -0.50
CA THR A 210 8.92 9.68 -1.52
C THR A 210 9.07 11.18 -1.76
N ALA A 211 7.96 11.89 -1.93
CA ALA A 211 7.94 13.34 -2.11
C ALA A 211 8.56 14.06 -0.90
N ALA A 212 8.26 13.61 0.32
CA ALA A 212 8.83 14.17 1.53
C ALA A 212 10.33 13.88 1.68
N VAL A 213 10.78 12.65 1.39
CA VAL A 213 12.21 12.30 1.38
C VAL A 213 12.98 13.16 0.38
N ARG A 214 12.46 13.36 -0.83
CA ARG A 214 13.01 14.27 -1.84
C ARG A 214 13.15 15.70 -1.32
N ARG A 215 12.09 16.26 -0.72
CA ARG A 215 12.15 17.61 -0.13
C ARG A 215 13.18 17.71 0.98
N LEU A 216 13.21 16.74 1.89
CA LEU A 216 14.14 16.70 3.01
C LEU A 216 15.60 16.56 2.55
N GLN A 217 15.88 15.75 1.53
CA GLN A 217 17.21 15.66 0.92
C GLN A 217 17.61 16.99 0.28
N ALA A 218 16.69 17.66 -0.43
CA ALA A 218 16.97 18.98 -1.03
C ALA A 218 17.33 20.04 0.03
N TYR A 219 16.84 19.89 1.26
CA TYR A 219 17.25 20.70 2.42
C TYR A 219 18.54 20.22 3.11
N GLY A 220 19.16 19.15 2.62
CA GLY A 220 20.36 18.56 3.21
C GLY A 220 20.10 17.84 4.55
N LEU A 221 18.84 17.52 4.86
CA LEU A 221 18.46 16.88 6.13
C LEU A 221 18.60 15.36 6.08
N LEU A 222 18.54 14.77 4.89
CA LEU A 222 18.64 13.34 4.64
C LEU A 222 19.73 13.03 3.62
N SER A 223 20.32 11.85 3.75
CA SER A 223 21.25 11.27 2.80
C SER A 223 20.88 9.83 2.49
N ALA A 224 20.92 9.46 1.21
CA ALA A 224 20.86 8.07 0.79
C ALA A 224 22.14 7.37 1.25
N ALA A 225 22.01 6.12 1.69
CA ALA A 225 23.15 5.28 1.95
C ALA A 225 23.76 4.80 0.62
N GLY A 226 25.09 4.90 0.52
CA GLY A 226 25.85 4.37 -0.61
C GLY A 226 26.01 2.85 -0.56
#